data_AF-A0A955QP47-F1
#
_entry.id   AF-A0A955QP47-F1
#
_cell.length_a   1.000
_cell.length_b   1.000
_cell.length_c   1.000
_cell.angle_alpha   90.00
_cell.angle_beta   90.00
_cell.angle_gamma   90.00
#
_symmetry.space_group_name_H-M   'P 1'
#
loop_
_entity.id
_entity.type
_entity.pdbx_description
1 polymer ?
#
loop_
_entity_poly.entity_id
_entity_poly.type
_entity_poly.pdbx_seq_one_letter_code
_entity_poly.pdbx_strand_id
1 'polypeptide(L)' 'PETIDVAIRLHQTARQVVGTVPYVLLLNKHDLAEDWKVDPATLGELSRQACLVAKVSAKTGDGVESAFSALAEAMLNGS' A
#
# COMPACT_ATOMS: atom_id res chain seq x y z
N PRO A 1 8.63 9.70 8.94
CA PRO A 1 7.90 9.38 10.20
C PRO A 1 6.39 9.61 10.06
N GLU A 2 5.95 10.84 9.77
CA GLU A 2 4.51 11.21 9.76
C GLU A 2 3.66 10.39 8.77
N THR A 3 4.20 10.04 7.60
CA THR A 3 3.44 9.28 6.58
C THR A 3 3.10 7.85 7.02
N ILE A 4 3.97 7.20 7.82
CA ILE A 4 3.79 5.81 8.24
C ILE A 4 2.66 5.71 9.27
N ASP A 5 2.66 6.58 10.27
CA ASP A 5 1.62 6.59 11.31
C ASP A 5 0.23 6.87 10.72
N VAL A 6 0.17 7.75 9.72
CA VAL A 6 -1.06 8.01 8.96
C VAL A 6 -1.53 6.76 8.21
N ALA A 7 -0.62 6.03 7.55
CA ALA A 7 -0.98 4.80 6.84
C ALA A 7 -1.55 3.73 7.78
N ILE A 8 -0.95 3.54 8.95
CA ILE A 8 -1.44 2.60 9.97
C ILE A 8 -2.84 3.01 10.44
N ARG A 9 -3.05 4.30 10.74
CA ARG A 9 -4.36 4.80 11.17
C ARG A 9 -5.43 4.63 10.10
N LEU A 10 -5.10 4.94 8.84
CA LEU A 10 -6.04 4.75 7.72
C LEU A 10 -6.44 3.29 7.55
N HIS A 11 -5.49 2.36 7.67
CA HIS A 11 -5.78 0.92 7.62
C HIS A 11 -6.72 0.49 8.76
N GLN A 12 -6.45 0.95 9.98
CA GLN A 12 -7.31 0.68 11.14
C GLN A 12 -8.73 1.22 10.94
N THR A 13 -8.86 2.47 10.48
CA THR A 13 -10.17 3.07 10.17
C THR A 13 -10.89 2.27 9.08
N ALA A 14 -10.22 1.91 7.99
CA ALA A 14 -10.81 1.11 6.93
C ALA A 14 -11.32 -0.23 7.47
N ARG A 15 -10.51 -0.94 8.28
CA ARG A 15 -10.92 -2.21 8.90
C ARG A 15 -12.12 -2.09 9.82
N GLN A 16 -12.28 -0.97 10.52
CA GLN A 16 -13.46 -0.73 11.36
C GLN A 16 -14.74 -0.53 10.54
N VAL A 17 -14.62 0.02 9.32
CA VAL A 17 -15.76 0.34 8.46
C VAL A 17 -16.17 -0.84 7.59
N VAL A 18 -15.20 -1.51 6.95
CA VAL A 18 -15.48 -2.55 5.95
C VAL A 18 -15.03 -3.97 6.38
N GLY A 19 -14.50 -4.12 7.58
CA GLY A 19 -13.97 -5.39 8.07
C GLY A 19 -12.59 -5.74 7.46
N THR A 20 -12.21 -7.00 7.55
CA THR A 20 -10.94 -7.47 6.98
C THR A 20 -11.13 -7.75 5.50
N VAL A 21 -10.59 -6.88 4.65
CA VAL A 21 -10.61 -7.01 3.19
C VAL A 21 -9.18 -6.99 2.64
N PRO A 22 -8.95 -7.55 1.43
CA PRO A 22 -7.68 -7.41 0.73
C PRO A 22 -7.27 -5.94 0.57
N TYR A 23 -5.97 -5.68 0.67
CA TYR A 23 -5.41 -4.35 0.45
C TYR A 23 -3.99 -4.44 -0.13
N VAL A 24 -3.57 -3.34 -0.77
CA VAL A 24 -2.22 -3.16 -1.29
C VAL A 24 -1.53 -2.01 -0.57
N LEU A 25 -0.22 -2.13 -0.38
CA LEU A 25 0.61 -1.12 0.27
C LEU A 25 1.54 -0.49 -0.76
N LEU A 26 1.22 0.75 -1.14
CA LEU A 26 1.94 1.45 -2.19
C LEU A 26 2.81 2.54 -1.59
N LEU A 27 4.12 2.39 -1.73
CA LEU A 27 5.05 3.46 -1.47
C LEU A 27 5.03 4.37 -2.70
N ASN A 28 4.38 5.52 -2.57
CA ASN A 28 4.18 6.45 -3.68
C ASN A 28 5.26 7.54 -3.73
N LYS A 29 5.55 8.08 -4.93
CA LYS A 29 6.63 9.03 -5.30
C LYS A 29 7.96 8.35 -5.60
N HIS A 30 7.94 7.17 -6.22
CA HIS A 30 9.14 6.44 -6.59
C HIS A 30 10.08 7.24 -7.52
N ASP A 31 9.55 8.21 -8.26
CA ASP A 31 10.31 9.18 -9.05
C ASP A 31 11.27 10.05 -8.21
N LEU A 32 11.13 10.06 -6.88
CA LEU A 32 12.00 10.75 -5.93
C LEU A 32 12.78 9.76 -5.04
N ALA A 33 13.03 8.54 -5.51
CA ALA A 33 13.57 7.45 -4.70
C ALA A 33 14.96 7.74 -4.09
N GLU A 34 15.77 8.59 -4.71
CA GLU A 34 17.08 8.99 -4.16
C GLU A 34 16.95 9.76 -2.83
N ASP A 35 15.81 10.39 -2.58
CA ASP A 35 15.51 11.15 -1.36
C ASP A 35 14.77 10.33 -0.29
N TRP A 36 14.46 9.06 -0.55
CA TRP A 36 13.64 8.26 0.35
C TRP A 36 14.42 7.68 1.53
N LYS A 37 13.85 7.84 2.73
CA LYS A 37 14.27 7.17 3.97
C LYS A 37 13.21 6.19 4.49
N VAL A 38 12.51 5.49 3.61
CA VAL A 38 11.44 4.56 4.01
C VAL A 38 11.74 3.17 3.49
N ASP A 39 12.20 2.31 4.41
CA ASP A 39 12.30 0.88 4.19
C ASP A 39 10.91 0.24 4.42
N PRO A 40 10.35 -0.54 3.47
CA PRO A 40 9.10 -1.29 3.68
C PRO A 40 9.09 -2.21 4.91
N ALA A 41 10.26 -2.66 5.39
CA ALA A 41 10.36 -3.39 6.66
C ALA A 41 9.92 -2.52 7.85
N THR A 42 10.08 -1.20 7.76
CA THR A 42 9.60 -0.22 8.76
C THR A 42 8.07 -0.21 8.87
N LEU A 43 7.36 -0.67 7.83
CA LEU A 43 5.90 -0.76 7.83
C LEU A 43 5.39 -2.02 8.57
N GLY A 44 6.31 -2.91 8.99
CA GLY A 44 6.04 -3.99 9.94
C GLY A 44 4.91 -4.94 9.53
N GLU A 45 3.88 -5.02 10.37
CA GLU A 45 2.73 -5.90 10.12
C GLU A 45 1.93 -5.48 8.88
N LEU A 46 1.93 -4.18 8.56
CA LEU A 46 1.18 -3.65 7.43
C LEU A 46 1.71 -4.19 6.10
N SER A 47 3.02 -4.38 5.97
CA SER A 47 3.63 -4.96 4.77
C SER A 47 3.47 -6.48 4.73
N ARG A 48 3.50 -7.16 5.88
CA ARG A 48 3.29 -8.62 5.96
C ARG A 48 1.89 -9.07 5.57
N GLN A 49 0.86 -8.27 5.89
CA GLN A 49 -0.54 -8.62 5.62
C GLN A 49 -1.05 -8.09 4.27
N ALA A 50 -0.28 -7.25 3.58
CA ALA A 50 -0.68 -6.71 2.29
C ALA A 50 -0.60 -7.77 1.19
N CYS A 51 -1.54 -7.74 0.24
CA CYS A 51 -1.52 -8.62 -0.93
C CYS A 51 -0.38 -8.26 -1.89
N LEU A 52 0.03 -6.98 -1.89
CA LEU A 52 1.13 -6.45 -2.66
C LEU A 52 1.78 -5.30 -1.89
N VAL A 53 3.11 -5.27 -1.89
CA VAL A 53 3.90 -4.11 -1.46
C VAL A 53 4.72 -3.64 -2.66
N ALA A 54 4.48 -2.43 -3.15
CA ALA A 54 5.11 -1.92 -4.36
C ALA A 54 5.53 -0.46 -4.23
N LYS A 55 6.59 -0.09 -4.96
CA LYS A 55 6.95 1.31 -5.20
C LYS A 55 6.21 1.77 -6.46
N VAL A 56 5.57 2.93 -6.39
CA VAL A 56 4.79 3.50 -7.50
C VAL A 56 5.06 4.99 -7.64
N SER A 57 4.75 5.55 -8.80
CA SER A 57 4.67 6.99 -8.98
C SER A 57 3.34 7.36 -9.63
N ALA A 58 2.46 7.97 -8.84
CA ALA A 58 1.23 8.57 -9.38
C ALA A 58 1.51 9.70 -10.39
N LYS A 59 2.72 10.28 -10.38
CA LYS A 59 3.12 11.35 -11.30
C LYS A 59 3.42 10.82 -12.70
N THR A 60 4.11 9.68 -12.80
CA THR A 60 4.49 9.07 -14.09
C THR A 60 3.52 7.96 -14.51
N GLY A 61 2.67 7.49 -13.60
CA GLY A 61 1.82 6.32 -13.79
C GLY A 61 2.53 4.99 -13.48
N ASP A 62 3.83 5.02 -13.16
CA ASP A 62 4.61 3.83 -12.92
C ASP A 62 4.06 2.99 -11.75
N GLY A 63 3.79 1.71 -12.03
CA GLY A 63 3.26 0.73 -11.08
C GLY A 63 1.82 0.95 -10.61
N VAL A 64 1.14 2.04 -11.04
CA VAL A 64 -0.22 2.36 -10.57
C VAL A 64 -1.24 1.35 -11.09
N GLU A 65 -1.25 1.11 -12.39
CA GLU A 65 -2.22 0.19 -13.02
C GLU A 65 -2.09 -1.22 -12.43
N SER A 66 -0.87 -1.77 -12.38
CA SER A 66 -0.60 -3.09 -11.82
C SER A 66 -1.04 -3.20 -10.36
N ALA A 67 -0.88 -2.15 -9.56
CA ALA A 67 -1.32 -2.15 -8.16
C ALA A 67 -2.85 -2.23 -8.03
N PHE A 68 -3.60 -1.50 -8.86
CA PHE A 68 -5.06 -1.57 -8.86
C PHE A 68 -5.57 -2.91 -9.39
N SER A 69 -4.94 -3.46 -10.43
CA SER A 69 -5.28 -4.80 -10.94
C SER A 69 -5.06 -5.88 -9.87
N ALA A 70 -3.92 -5.85 -9.16
CA ALA A 70 -3.65 -6.79 -8.08
C ALA A 70 -4.66 -6.70 -6.94
N LEU A 71 -5.11 -5.48 -6.59
CA LEU A 71 -6.16 -5.29 -5.60
C LEU A 71 -7.50 -5.89 -6.06
N ALA A 72 -7.90 -5.60 -7.30
CA ALA A 72 -9.14 -6.12 -7.87
C ALA A 72 -9.14 -7.65 -7.93
N GLU A 73 -8.04 -8.26 -8.39
CA GLU A 73 -7.86 -9.71 -8.40
C GLU A 73 -7.96 -10.30 -6.99
N ALA A 74 -7.30 -9.70 -6.00
CA ALA A 74 -7.37 -10.16 -4.61
C ALA A 74 -8.79 -10.05 -4.04
N MET A 75 -9.54 -9.00 -4.39
CA MET A 75 -10.95 -8.84 -3.98
C MET A 75 -11.85 -9.90 -4.61
N LEU A 76 -11.62 -10.26 -5.88
CA LEU A 76 -12.41 -11.29 -6.58
C LEU A 76 -12.08 -12.72 -6.10
N ASN A 77 -10.82 -12.97 -5.73
CA ASN A 77 -10.36 -14.28 -5.26
C ASN A 77 -10.59 -14.51 -3.76
N GLY A 78 -10.95 -13.47 -3.00
CA GLY A 78 -11.21 -13.52 -1.56
C GLY A 78 -12.68 -13.75 -1.17
N SER A 79 -13.53 -14.20 -2.11
CA SER A 79 -14.95 -14.55 -1.88
C SER A 79 -15.14 -16.04 -1.59
#